data_AF-A0A7D5VPC5-F1
#
_entry.id   AF-A0A7D5VPC5-F1
#
_cell.length_a   1.000
_cell.length_b   1.000
_cell.length_c   1.000
_cell.angle_alpha   90.00
_cell.angle_beta   90.00
_cell.angle_gamma   90.00
#
_symmetry.space_group_name_H-M   'P 1'
#
loop_
_entity.id
_entity.type
_entity.pdbx_description
1 polymer ?
#
loop_
_entity_poly.entity_id
_entity_poly.type
_entity_poly.pdbx_seq_one_letter_code
_entity_poly.pdbx_strand_id
1 'polypeptide(L)'
;MDKSGADKAVEDCHKAFHEQAAKLRALIPELNEASLSAPTFVAEEARAEAFGARSLNDFKNEHKWSTPGDADHGVYKVDLASTEWMQNSHTVTKHVGLTDEQLAQRLRDELKKPPRPGTDWPYGQPMVGEASTFTDLESAQKMTQYNIDQNSKQISEWIAAQKEEEPGKRKRLDISVPNTPYGDSGRSISKTELKSDPFPADKARNVQGVETRLVYNEDLDPPFTVMTSMPKNL
;
A
#
# COMPACT_ATOMS: atom_id res chain seq x y z
N MET A 1 51.21 26.58 36.80
CA MET A 1 50.13 25.96 36.01
C MET A 1 50.80 25.28 34.83
N ASP A 2 50.59 23.97 34.63
CA ASP A 2 51.18 23.23 33.50
C ASP A 2 50.38 23.52 32.23
N LYS A 3 50.90 24.43 31.42
CA LYS A 3 50.27 24.84 30.16
C LYS A 3 50.20 23.68 29.16
N SER A 4 51.24 22.85 29.10
CA SER A 4 51.28 21.72 28.16
C SER A 4 50.24 20.66 28.49
N GLY A 5 50.02 20.39 29.79
CA GLY A 5 48.96 19.50 30.25
C GLY A 5 47.57 20.05 29.95
N ALA A 6 47.35 21.35 30.16
CA ALA A 6 46.09 22.01 29.84
C ALA A 6 45.79 22.01 28.32
N ASP A 7 46.78 22.35 27.48
CA ASP A 7 46.65 22.35 26.03
C ASP A 7 46.34 20.94 25.51
N LYS A 8 47.02 19.91 26.03
CA LYS A 8 46.75 18.51 25.66
C LYS A 8 45.33 18.07 26.05
N ALA A 9 44.85 18.42 27.24
CA ALA A 9 43.50 18.07 27.67
C ALA A 9 42.43 18.72 26.78
N VAL A 10 42.65 19.96 26.33
CA VAL A 10 41.77 20.65 25.38
C VAL A 10 41.79 19.94 24.02
N GLU A 11 42.96 19.58 23.50
CA GLU A 11 43.09 18.86 22.23
C GLU A 11 42.42 17.47 22.27
N ASP A 12 42.62 16.71 23.36
CA ASP A 12 41.98 15.40 23.54
C ASP A 12 40.44 15.55 23.58
N CYS A 13 39.94 16.60 24.23
CA CYS A 13 38.51 16.93 24.27
C CYS A 13 37.98 17.28 22.87
N HIS A 14 38.65 18.18 22.14
CA HIS A 14 38.28 18.57 20.78
C HIS A 14 38.27 17.37 19.83
N LYS A 15 39.31 16.52 19.90
CA LYS A 15 39.39 15.30 19.12
C LYS A 15 38.20 14.38 19.40
N ALA A 16 37.87 14.14 20.67
CA ALA A 16 36.71 13.33 21.03
C ALA A 16 35.40 13.92 20.48
N PHE A 17 35.20 15.25 20.58
CA PHE A 17 34.02 15.91 20.00
C PHE A 17 33.96 15.77 18.48
N HIS A 18 35.08 15.96 17.77
CA HIS A 18 35.14 15.83 16.32
C HIS A 18 34.88 14.39 15.86
N GLU A 19 35.44 13.39 16.55
CA GLU A 19 35.20 11.98 16.25
C GLU A 19 33.74 11.59 16.45
N GLN A 20 33.11 12.02 17.55
CA GLN A 20 31.68 11.74 17.77
C GLN A 20 30.78 12.47 16.79
N ALA A 21 31.10 13.72 16.45
CA ALA A 21 30.37 14.47 15.43
C ALA A 21 30.49 13.81 14.04
N ALA A 22 31.65 13.24 13.71
CA ALA A 22 31.83 12.47 12.48
C ALA A 22 30.95 11.22 12.47
N LYS A 23 30.88 10.47 13.57
CA LYS A 23 29.98 9.31 13.70
C LYS A 23 28.51 9.68 13.56
N LEU A 24 28.07 10.77 14.19
CA LEU A 24 26.68 11.24 14.06
C LEU A 24 26.35 11.65 12.62
N ARG A 25 27.25 12.36 11.94
CA ARG A 25 27.04 12.75 10.53
C ARG A 25 26.99 11.55 9.59
N ALA A 26 27.74 10.50 9.90
CA ALA A 26 27.73 9.27 9.11
C ALA A 26 26.38 8.55 9.12
N LEU A 27 25.50 8.83 10.10
CA LEU A 27 24.16 8.25 10.22
C LEU A 27 23.06 9.05 9.50
N ILE A 28 23.39 10.19 8.91
CA ILE A 28 22.41 11.04 8.20
C ILE A 28 21.72 10.28 7.05
N PRO A 29 22.42 9.50 6.21
CA PRO A 29 21.77 8.75 5.12
C PRO A 29 20.72 7.76 5.64
N GLU A 30 21.04 7.01 6.70
CA GLU A 30 20.12 6.04 7.32
C GLU A 30 18.94 6.75 7.98
N LEU A 31 19.17 7.90 8.61
CA LEU A 31 18.10 8.71 9.19
C LEU A 31 17.16 9.26 8.12
N ASN A 32 17.70 9.70 6.97
CA ASN A 32 16.89 10.17 5.86
C ASN A 32 16.04 9.04 5.26
N GLU A 33 16.61 7.85 5.11
CA GLU A 33 15.88 6.66 4.65
C GLU A 33 14.77 6.27 5.64
N ALA A 34 15.08 6.25 6.94
CA ALA A 34 14.08 5.99 7.98
C ALA A 34 12.97 7.04 8.01
N SER A 35 13.31 8.31 7.83
CA SER A 35 12.34 9.40 7.76
C SER A 35 11.43 9.29 6.53
N LEU A 36 11.96 8.82 5.40
CA LEU A 36 11.20 8.57 4.18
C LEU A 36 10.21 7.40 4.37
N SER A 37 10.67 6.31 4.99
CA SER A 37 9.84 5.14 5.27
C SER A 37 8.84 5.33 6.42
N ALA A 38 8.97 6.39 7.21
CA ALA A 38 8.07 6.65 8.32
C ALA A 38 6.63 6.87 7.81
N PRO A 39 5.63 6.11 8.28
CA PRO A 39 4.25 6.30 7.86
C PRO A 39 3.79 7.74 8.09
N THR A 40 2.98 8.25 7.16
CA THR A 40 2.27 9.51 7.42
C THR A 40 1.27 9.31 8.56
N PHE A 41 0.82 10.41 9.16
CA PHE A 41 -0.25 10.35 10.16
C PHE A 41 -1.49 9.63 9.63
N VAL A 42 -1.90 9.93 8.39
CA VAL A 42 -3.09 9.34 7.75
C VAL A 42 -2.92 7.83 7.52
N ALA A 43 -1.73 7.41 7.08
CA ALA A 43 -1.44 5.99 6.88
C ALA A 43 -1.45 5.22 8.23
N GLU A 44 -0.88 5.81 9.28
CA GLU A 44 -0.85 5.18 10.60
C GLU A 44 -2.21 5.20 11.29
N GLU A 45 -3.01 6.25 11.12
CA GLU A 45 -4.41 6.31 11.56
C GLU A 45 -5.23 5.19 10.90
N ALA A 46 -5.16 5.07 9.57
CA ALA A 46 -5.83 4.02 8.82
C ALA A 46 -5.40 2.61 9.28
N ARG A 47 -4.10 2.42 9.52
CA ARG A 47 -3.57 1.18 10.06
C ARG A 47 -4.11 0.88 11.46
N ALA A 48 -4.12 1.87 12.35
CA ALA A 48 -4.67 1.73 13.70
C ALA A 48 -6.16 1.37 13.66
N GLU A 49 -6.92 1.99 12.77
CA GLU A 49 -8.33 1.66 12.53
C GLU A 49 -8.51 0.21 12.06
N ALA A 50 -7.70 -0.24 11.09
CA ALA A 50 -7.74 -1.62 10.61
C ALA A 50 -7.40 -2.64 11.72
N PHE A 51 -6.35 -2.39 12.50
CA PHE A 51 -6.03 -3.23 13.66
C PHE A 51 -7.15 -3.21 14.71
N GLY A 52 -7.72 -2.04 14.99
CA GLY A 52 -8.87 -1.89 15.87
C GLY A 52 -10.07 -2.72 15.39
N ALA A 53 -10.47 -2.54 14.14
CA ALA A 53 -11.59 -3.25 13.52
C ALA A 53 -11.37 -4.78 13.54
N ARG A 54 -10.17 -5.25 13.18
CA ARG A 54 -9.82 -6.68 13.27
C ARG A 54 -9.85 -7.21 14.71
N SER A 55 -9.42 -6.40 15.69
CA SER A 55 -9.41 -6.79 17.10
C SER A 55 -10.81 -6.94 17.71
N LEU A 56 -11.80 -6.19 17.22
CA LEU A 56 -13.22 -6.35 17.61
C LEU A 56 -13.78 -7.74 17.24
N ASN A 57 -13.04 -8.50 16.45
CA ASN A 57 -13.38 -9.86 16.12
C ASN A 57 -12.25 -10.87 16.33
N ASP A 58 -11.31 -10.58 17.24
CA ASP A 58 -10.18 -11.47 17.56
C ASP A 58 -9.41 -11.93 16.32
N PHE A 59 -9.36 -11.10 15.28
CA PHE A 59 -8.75 -11.42 13.99
C PHE A 59 -9.34 -12.67 13.30
N LYS A 60 -10.57 -13.07 13.61
CA LYS A 60 -11.28 -14.15 12.90
C LYS A 60 -11.43 -13.82 11.41
N ASN A 61 -11.53 -14.87 10.60
CA ASN A 61 -11.71 -14.80 9.16
C ASN A 61 -13.21 -14.86 8.81
N GLU A 62 -13.95 -13.81 9.17
CA GLU A 62 -15.37 -13.67 8.87
C GLU A 62 -15.71 -12.20 8.62
N HIS A 63 -16.79 -11.94 7.89
CA HIS A 63 -17.32 -10.59 7.71
C HIS A 63 -18.34 -10.26 8.79
N LYS A 64 -18.06 -9.27 9.63
CA LYS A 64 -19.01 -8.85 10.67
C LYS A 64 -20.10 -7.88 10.20
N TRP A 65 -19.87 -7.17 9.10
CA TRP A 65 -20.71 -6.04 8.68
C TRP A 65 -21.61 -6.34 7.49
N SER A 66 -21.50 -7.54 6.90
CA SER A 66 -22.43 -7.98 5.86
C SER A 66 -23.79 -8.29 6.48
N THR A 67 -24.85 -7.92 5.75
CA THR A 67 -26.21 -8.30 6.13
C THR A 67 -26.50 -9.68 5.52
N PRO A 68 -26.92 -10.68 6.31
CA PRO A 68 -27.21 -12.01 5.78
C PRO A 68 -28.20 -11.97 4.61
N GLY A 69 -27.84 -12.62 3.50
CA GLY A 69 -28.67 -12.69 2.29
C GLY A 69 -28.46 -11.54 1.28
N ASP A 70 -27.75 -10.45 1.63
CA ASP A 70 -27.41 -9.39 0.67
C ASP A 70 -26.65 -9.94 -0.55
N ALA A 71 -25.72 -10.88 -0.30
CA ALA A 71 -24.89 -11.50 -1.33
C ALA A 71 -25.71 -12.26 -2.38
N ASP A 72 -26.80 -12.91 -1.97
CA ASP A 72 -27.72 -13.64 -2.87
C ASP A 72 -28.49 -12.68 -3.80
N HIS A 73 -28.62 -11.42 -3.38
CA HIS A 73 -29.23 -10.34 -4.16
C HIS A 73 -28.20 -9.51 -4.95
N GLY A 74 -26.93 -9.92 -4.97
CA GLY A 74 -25.85 -9.18 -5.64
C GLY A 74 -25.43 -7.90 -4.92
N VAL A 75 -25.80 -7.75 -3.64
CA VAL A 75 -25.38 -6.64 -2.79
C VAL A 75 -24.15 -7.07 -2.00
N TYR A 76 -23.02 -6.43 -2.24
CA TYR A 76 -21.74 -6.84 -1.65
C TYR A 76 -21.15 -5.72 -0.81
N LYS A 77 -21.52 -5.67 0.46
CA LYS A 77 -20.94 -4.73 1.42
C LYS A 77 -19.56 -5.18 1.84
N VAL A 78 -18.58 -4.28 1.77
CA VAL A 78 -17.22 -4.52 2.26
C VAL A 78 -16.84 -3.50 3.33
N ASP A 79 -15.96 -3.90 4.24
CA ASP A 79 -15.31 -3.00 5.19
C ASP A 79 -13.80 -3.25 5.13
N LEU A 80 -13.07 -2.32 4.52
CA LEU A 80 -11.65 -2.48 4.26
C LEU A 80 -10.85 -2.65 5.56
N ALA A 81 -11.21 -1.91 6.62
CA ALA A 81 -10.54 -1.99 7.91
C ALA A 81 -10.62 -3.39 8.51
N SER A 82 -11.81 -4.00 8.55
CA SER A 82 -11.98 -5.37 9.05
C SER A 82 -11.52 -6.47 8.09
N THR A 83 -11.16 -6.13 6.84
CA THR A 83 -10.60 -7.12 5.90
C THR A 83 -9.08 -7.15 5.85
N GLU A 84 -8.39 -6.11 6.33
CA GLU A 84 -6.93 -6.02 6.28
C GLU A 84 -6.26 -7.26 6.90
N TRP A 85 -5.31 -7.89 6.20
CA TRP A 85 -4.65 -9.18 6.48
C TRP A 85 -5.48 -10.45 6.26
N MET A 86 -6.79 -10.37 6.09
CA MET A 86 -7.60 -11.54 5.73
C MET A 86 -7.29 -11.96 4.29
N GLN A 87 -6.95 -13.23 4.07
CA GLN A 87 -6.51 -13.71 2.75
C GLN A 87 -5.39 -12.85 2.13
N ASN A 88 -4.42 -12.42 2.95
CA ASN A 88 -3.34 -11.52 2.55
C ASN A 88 -3.84 -10.17 2.02
N SER A 89 -4.97 -9.68 2.55
CA SER A 89 -5.47 -8.33 2.23
C SER A 89 -4.49 -7.26 2.70
N HIS A 90 -4.27 -6.26 1.87
CA HIS A 90 -3.28 -5.21 2.13
C HIS A 90 -3.67 -3.84 1.56
N THR A 91 -4.97 -3.58 1.43
CA THR A 91 -5.46 -2.29 0.91
C THR A 91 -5.02 -1.15 1.81
N VAL A 92 -5.25 -1.28 3.11
CA VAL A 92 -5.01 -0.20 4.08
C VAL A 92 -3.52 0.06 4.20
N THR A 93 -2.73 -0.99 4.38
CA THR A 93 -1.28 -0.86 4.59
C THR A 93 -0.50 -0.43 3.36
N LYS A 94 -0.94 -0.81 2.15
CA LYS A 94 -0.21 -0.48 0.92
C LYS A 94 -0.78 0.69 0.13
N HIS A 95 -2.03 1.10 0.33
CA HIS A 95 -2.68 2.02 -0.61
C HIS A 95 -3.42 3.17 0.05
N VAL A 96 -3.12 3.52 1.30
CA VAL A 96 -3.78 4.64 2.00
C VAL A 96 -2.76 5.62 2.57
N GLY A 97 -2.94 6.91 2.27
CA GLY A 97 -2.22 8.01 2.91
C GLY A 97 -0.71 8.11 2.62
N LEU A 98 -0.20 7.49 1.56
CA LEU A 98 1.24 7.56 1.23
C LEU A 98 1.61 8.90 0.57
N THR A 99 2.85 9.36 0.79
CA THR A 99 3.41 10.49 0.03
C THR A 99 3.92 10.04 -1.33
N ASP A 100 4.17 10.99 -2.23
CA ASP A 100 4.74 10.72 -3.55
C ASP A 100 6.14 10.09 -3.46
N GLU A 101 6.96 10.53 -2.50
CA GLU A 101 8.26 9.94 -2.23
C GLU A 101 8.13 8.49 -1.74
N GLN A 102 7.09 8.18 -0.95
CA GLN A 102 6.80 6.82 -0.51
C GLN A 102 6.31 5.94 -1.67
N LEU A 103 5.53 6.49 -2.61
CA LEU A 103 5.18 5.78 -3.84
C LEU A 103 6.42 5.46 -4.69
N ALA A 104 7.33 6.43 -4.85
CA ALA A 104 8.59 6.22 -5.55
C ALA A 104 9.49 5.20 -4.83
N GLN A 105 9.56 5.26 -3.50
CA GLN A 105 10.27 4.29 -2.66
C GLN A 105 9.72 2.87 -2.86
N ARG A 106 8.40 2.69 -2.89
CA ARG A 106 7.80 1.38 -3.18
C ARG A 106 8.17 0.84 -4.55
N LEU A 107 8.21 1.69 -5.57
CA LEU A 107 8.67 1.27 -6.90
C LEU A 107 10.15 0.86 -6.88
N ARG A 108 11.00 1.59 -6.14
CA ARG A 108 12.43 1.30 -5.95
C ARG A 108 12.68 -0.02 -5.21
N ASP A 109 11.84 -0.34 -4.21
CA ASP A 109 12.10 -1.43 -3.27
C ASP A 109 11.38 -2.73 -3.65
N GLU A 110 10.18 -2.66 -4.23
CA GLU A 110 9.39 -3.83 -4.64
C GLU A 110 9.78 -4.32 -6.05
N LEU A 111 11.08 -4.58 -6.29
CA LEU A 111 11.59 -4.99 -7.60
C LEU A 111 11.36 -6.48 -7.91
N LYS A 112 10.86 -6.76 -9.11
CA LYS A 112 10.87 -8.09 -9.72
C LYS A 112 12.25 -8.45 -10.27
N LYS A 113 12.99 -7.47 -10.77
CA LYS A 113 14.36 -7.65 -11.29
C LYS A 113 15.25 -6.49 -10.82
N PRO A 114 16.49 -6.76 -10.41
CA PRO A 114 17.42 -5.71 -9.96
C PRO A 114 17.80 -4.75 -11.11
N PRO A 115 18.45 -3.62 -10.78
CA PRO A 115 19.03 -2.69 -11.75
C PRO A 115 19.92 -3.37 -12.80
N ARG A 116 19.71 -3.02 -14.07
CA ARG A 116 20.44 -3.56 -15.21
C ARG A 116 20.83 -2.44 -16.18
N PRO A 117 21.96 -1.74 -15.92
CA PRO A 117 22.44 -0.67 -16.79
C PRO A 117 22.55 -1.11 -18.26
N GLY A 118 22.16 -0.24 -19.20
CA GLY A 118 22.15 -0.55 -20.63
C GLY A 118 20.96 -1.38 -21.12
N THR A 119 19.95 -1.62 -20.27
CA THR A 119 18.67 -2.25 -20.66
C THR A 119 17.51 -1.27 -20.51
N ASP A 120 16.29 -1.68 -20.88
CA ASP A 120 15.06 -0.90 -20.65
C ASP A 120 14.78 -0.55 -19.19
N TRP A 121 15.45 -1.21 -18.25
CA TRP A 121 15.26 -1.05 -16.80
C TRP A 121 16.60 -0.81 -16.10
N PRO A 122 17.26 0.34 -16.37
CA PRO A 122 18.57 0.64 -15.80
C PRO A 122 18.53 0.69 -14.27
N TYR A 123 17.41 1.12 -13.68
CA TYR A 123 17.21 1.28 -12.24
C TYR A 123 16.40 0.14 -11.59
N GLY A 124 16.12 -0.93 -12.34
CA GLY A 124 15.38 -2.10 -11.85
C GLY A 124 13.95 -2.14 -12.37
N GLN A 125 13.35 -3.34 -12.40
CA GLN A 125 11.98 -3.54 -12.87
C GLN A 125 11.05 -3.80 -11.68
N PRO A 126 10.11 -2.89 -11.36
CA PRO A 126 9.13 -3.11 -10.31
C PRO A 126 8.26 -4.34 -10.55
N MET A 127 7.87 -4.99 -9.45
CA MET A 127 6.87 -6.05 -9.44
C MET A 127 5.48 -5.50 -9.72
N VAL A 128 5.15 -4.36 -9.11
CA VAL A 128 3.88 -3.68 -9.29
C VAL A 128 3.84 -2.93 -10.63
N GLY A 129 2.65 -2.81 -11.24
CA GLY A 129 2.45 -2.02 -12.46
C GLY A 129 2.51 -0.52 -12.19
N GLU A 130 1.95 -0.11 -11.05
CA GLU A 130 1.91 1.26 -10.55
C GLU A 130 2.02 1.21 -9.02
N ALA A 131 2.57 2.26 -8.42
CA ALA A 131 2.45 2.50 -6.98
C ALA A 131 1.45 3.63 -6.79
N SER A 132 0.38 3.37 -6.05
CA SER A 132 -0.72 4.32 -5.87
C SER A 132 -1.28 4.31 -4.45
N THR A 133 -1.93 5.41 -4.09
CA THR A 133 -2.50 5.64 -2.78
C THR A 133 -3.79 6.44 -2.87
N PHE A 134 -4.82 5.98 -2.17
CA PHE A 134 -5.97 6.79 -1.78
C PHE A 134 -5.52 7.89 -0.82
N THR A 135 -6.28 8.97 -0.76
CA THR A 135 -6.04 10.08 0.18
C THR A 135 -6.12 9.63 1.64
N ASP A 136 -7.15 8.88 1.98
CA ASP A 136 -7.48 8.40 3.33
C ASP A 136 -8.32 7.10 3.25
N LEU A 137 -8.54 6.47 4.41
CA LEU A 137 -9.28 5.21 4.51
C LEU A 137 -10.75 5.36 4.10
N GLU A 138 -11.38 6.49 4.44
CA GLU A 138 -12.77 6.77 4.06
C GLU A 138 -12.92 6.81 2.53
N SER A 139 -11.98 7.46 1.84
CA SER A 139 -11.95 7.54 0.38
C SER A 139 -11.69 6.16 -0.23
N ALA A 140 -10.75 5.41 0.32
CA ALA A 140 -10.52 4.02 -0.09
C ALA A 140 -11.80 3.17 0.04
N GLN A 141 -12.51 3.29 1.17
CA GLN A 141 -13.72 2.56 1.48
C GLN A 141 -14.84 2.87 0.48
N LYS A 142 -15.22 4.14 0.32
CA LYS A 142 -16.34 4.52 -0.55
C LYS A 142 -16.07 4.25 -2.03
N MET A 143 -14.84 4.45 -2.49
CA MET A 143 -14.47 4.22 -3.89
C MET A 143 -14.34 2.74 -4.22
N THR A 144 -13.87 1.92 -3.27
CA THR A 144 -13.85 0.46 -3.42
C THR A 144 -15.28 -0.10 -3.42
N GLN A 145 -16.14 0.36 -2.51
CA GLN A 145 -17.55 -0.03 -2.50
C GLN A 145 -18.22 0.33 -3.83
N TYR A 146 -17.99 1.53 -4.36
CA TYR A 146 -18.51 1.92 -5.67
C TYR A 146 -18.03 0.99 -6.79
N ASN A 147 -16.73 0.65 -6.84
CA ASN A 147 -16.21 -0.30 -7.83
C ASN A 147 -16.89 -1.68 -7.72
N ILE A 148 -17.10 -2.17 -6.51
CA ILE A 148 -17.81 -3.43 -6.25
C ILE A 148 -19.26 -3.36 -6.72
N ASP A 149 -19.98 -2.28 -6.40
CA ASP A 149 -21.39 -2.11 -6.77
C ASP A 149 -21.56 -2.07 -8.29
N GLN A 150 -20.69 -1.33 -9.00
CA GLN A 150 -20.71 -1.25 -10.47
C GLN A 150 -20.41 -2.59 -11.14
N ASN A 151 -19.68 -3.48 -10.46
CA ASN A 151 -19.29 -4.78 -10.98
C ASN A 151 -20.07 -5.95 -10.35
N SER A 152 -21.13 -5.68 -9.60
CA SER A 152 -21.94 -6.68 -8.87
C SER A 152 -22.34 -7.89 -9.72
N LYS A 153 -22.78 -7.66 -10.97
CA LYS A 153 -23.11 -8.74 -11.91
C LYS A 153 -21.91 -9.62 -12.26
N GLN A 154 -20.75 -9.02 -12.55
CA GLN A 154 -19.54 -9.77 -12.85
C GLN A 154 -19.05 -10.56 -11.63
N ILE A 155 -19.19 -9.96 -10.43
CA ILE A 155 -18.84 -10.61 -9.17
C ILE A 155 -19.76 -11.81 -8.91
N SER A 156 -21.06 -11.70 -9.14
CA SER A 156 -22.01 -12.80 -8.92
C SER A 156 -21.75 -13.98 -9.87
N GLU A 157 -21.48 -13.70 -11.16
CA GLU A 157 -21.09 -14.70 -12.15
C GLU A 157 -19.76 -15.37 -11.78
N TRP A 158 -18.78 -14.60 -11.31
CA TRP A 158 -17.50 -15.15 -10.85
C TRP A 158 -17.66 -16.02 -9.60
N ILE A 159 -18.44 -15.59 -8.59
CA ILE A 159 -18.74 -16.38 -7.39
C ILE A 159 -19.35 -17.73 -7.76
N ALA A 160 -20.33 -17.73 -8.68
CA ALA A 160 -20.95 -18.97 -9.15
C ALA A 160 -19.92 -19.91 -9.79
N ALA A 161 -19.04 -19.38 -10.65
CA ALA A 161 -17.97 -20.17 -11.25
C ALA A 161 -16.96 -20.71 -10.21
N GLN A 162 -16.60 -19.93 -9.18
CA GLN A 162 -15.66 -20.36 -8.14
C GLN A 162 -16.24 -21.45 -7.21
N LYS A 163 -17.56 -21.48 -7.02
CA LYS A 163 -18.24 -22.54 -6.25
C LYS A 163 -18.09 -23.92 -6.90
N GLU A 164 -18.07 -23.97 -8.24
CA GLU A 164 -17.94 -25.21 -9.01
C GLU A 164 -16.47 -25.63 -9.22
N GLU A 165 -15.52 -24.72 -9.01
CA GLU A 165 -14.11 -24.95 -9.24
C GLU A 165 -13.43 -25.64 -8.04
N GLU A 166 -12.43 -26.48 -8.33
CA GLU A 166 -11.62 -27.13 -7.28
C GLU A 166 -10.85 -26.06 -6.47
N PRO A 167 -10.73 -26.18 -5.14
CA PRO A 167 -10.09 -25.16 -4.30
C PRO A 167 -8.71 -24.70 -4.77
N GLY A 168 -7.87 -25.59 -5.31
CA GLY A 168 -6.54 -25.25 -5.83
C GLY A 168 -6.51 -24.60 -7.22
N LYS A 169 -7.64 -24.56 -7.92
CA LYS A 169 -7.79 -23.96 -9.26
C LYS A 169 -8.56 -22.65 -9.24
N ARG A 170 -9.14 -22.28 -8.09
CA ARG A 170 -9.85 -21.02 -7.89
C ARG A 170 -8.96 -19.83 -8.25
N LYS A 171 -9.52 -18.84 -8.95
CA LYS A 171 -8.82 -17.67 -9.47
C LYS A 171 -9.39 -16.41 -8.84
N ARG A 172 -8.50 -15.46 -8.53
CA ARG A 172 -8.92 -14.12 -8.14
C ARG A 172 -9.67 -13.43 -9.28
N LEU A 173 -10.54 -12.50 -8.92
CA LEU A 173 -11.21 -11.60 -9.86
C LEU A 173 -10.60 -10.21 -9.73
N ASP A 174 -10.15 -9.65 -10.86
CA ASP A 174 -9.70 -8.26 -10.94
C ASP A 174 -10.84 -7.45 -11.61
N ILE A 175 -11.41 -6.49 -10.89
CA ILE A 175 -12.47 -5.58 -11.36
C ILE A 175 -12.01 -4.13 -11.31
N SER A 176 -12.58 -3.29 -12.17
CA SER A 176 -12.18 -1.89 -12.23
C SER A 176 -13.27 -0.97 -12.76
N VAL A 177 -13.21 0.29 -12.33
CA VAL A 177 -13.99 1.39 -12.90
C VAL A 177 -13.03 2.51 -13.35
N PRO A 178 -13.23 3.11 -14.54
CA PRO A 178 -12.34 4.16 -15.07
C PRO A 178 -12.39 5.46 -14.25
N ASN A 179 -13.51 5.70 -13.56
CA ASN A 179 -13.72 6.87 -12.73
C ASN A 179 -14.73 6.55 -11.61
N THR A 180 -14.73 7.37 -10.55
CA THR A 180 -15.74 7.34 -9.50
C THR A 180 -16.49 8.68 -9.45
N PRO A 181 -17.71 8.74 -8.88
CA PRO A 181 -18.42 10.01 -8.70
C PRO A 181 -17.79 10.91 -7.62
N TYR A 182 -16.74 10.44 -6.94
CA TYR A 182 -16.08 11.14 -5.83
C TYR A 182 -14.87 11.97 -6.26
N GLY A 183 -14.61 12.08 -7.57
CA GLY A 183 -13.48 12.82 -8.13
C GLY A 183 -12.22 11.95 -8.23
N ASP A 184 -11.07 12.56 -7.98
CA ASP A 184 -9.78 11.88 -8.02
C ASP A 184 -9.73 10.79 -6.94
N SER A 185 -9.45 9.55 -7.37
CA SER A 185 -9.34 8.41 -6.47
C SER A 185 -8.04 8.40 -5.67
N GLY A 186 -7.04 9.14 -6.12
CA GLY A 186 -5.79 9.31 -5.38
C GLY A 186 -4.64 9.65 -6.29
N ARG A 187 -3.42 9.34 -5.83
CA ARG A 187 -2.17 9.58 -6.57
C ARG A 187 -1.56 8.26 -7.03
N SER A 188 -0.95 8.26 -8.21
CA SER A 188 -0.30 7.08 -8.80
C SER A 188 0.97 7.46 -9.56
N ILE A 189 1.99 6.60 -9.45
CA ILE A 189 3.21 6.61 -10.27
C ILE A 189 3.26 5.31 -11.07
N SER A 190 3.36 5.43 -12.40
CA SER A 190 3.60 4.27 -13.27
C SER A 190 5.01 3.73 -13.07
N LYS A 191 5.18 2.40 -13.08
CA LYS A 191 6.51 1.80 -13.08
C LYS A 191 7.39 2.29 -14.24
N THR A 192 6.81 2.76 -15.34
CA THR A 192 7.57 3.23 -16.51
C THR A 192 8.45 4.44 -16.20
N GLU A 193 8.11 5.23 -15.18
CA GLU A 193 8.91 6.39 -14.77
C GLU A 193 10.30 5.97 -14.27
N LEU A 194 10.41 4.80 -13.64
CA LEU A 194 11.68 4.18 -13.22
C LEU A 194 12.61 3.79 -14.37
N LYS A 195 12.19 3.92 -15.63
CA LYS A 195 13.10 3.71 -16.77
C LYS A 195 14.05 4.89 -16.97
N SER A 196 13.59 6.11 -16.66
CA SER A 196 14.32 7.36 -16.90
C SER A 196 14.78 8.04 -15.63
N ASP A 197 14.15 7.76 -14.50
CA ASP A 197 14.42 8.41 -13.21
C ASP A 197 14.54 7.34 -12.11
N PRO A 198 15.66 7.24 -11.37
CA PRO A 198 15.81 6.26 -10.30
C PRO A 198 14.90 6.51 -9.08
N PHE A 199 14.30 7.69 -8.96
CA PHE A 199 13.41 8.05 -7.85
C PHE A 199 12.32 9.05 -8.30
N PRO A 200 11.28 8.57 -9.02
CA PRO A 200 10.33 9.41 -9.75
C PRO A 200 9.20 10.02 -8.89
N ALA A 201 9.51 10.57 -7.71
CA ALA A 201 8.50 11.12 -6.80
C ALA A 201 7.68 12.25 -7.46
N ASP A 202 8.32 13.12 -8.24
CA ASP A 202 7.66 14.24 -8.93
C ASP A 202 6.74 13.80 -10.09
N LYS A 203 6.70 12.51 -10.43
CA LYS A 203 5.86 11.94 -11.50
C LYS A 203 4.52 11.43 -11.02
N ALA A 204 4.24 11.51 -9.72
CA ALA A 204 2.94 11.18 -9.19
C ALA A 204 1.87 12.10 -9.78
N ARG A 205 0.76 11.51 -10.22
CA ARG A 205 -0.38 12.23 -10.80
C ARG A 205 -1.67 11.77 -10.18
N ASN A 206 -2.65 12.67 -10.19
CA ASN A 206 -4.01 12.30 -9.81
C ASN A 206 -4.57 11.29 -10.83
N VAL A 207 -5.30 10.30 -10.32
CA VAL A 207 -6.03 9.32 -11.11
C VAL A 207 -7.47 9.26 -10.60
N GLN A 208 -8.38 8.76 -11.43
CA GLN A 208 -9.82 8.73 -11.11
C GLN A 208 -10.37 7.32 -11.00
N GLY A 209 -9.68 6.34 -11.59
CA GLY A 209 -10.11 4.95 -11.60
C GLY A 209 -9.71 4.19 -10.34
N VAL A 210 -10.33 3.03 -10.16
CA VAL A 210 -10.04 2.10 -9.07
C VAL A 210 -9.94 0.69 -9.65
N GLU A 211 -8.92 -0.06 -9.24
CA GLU A 211 -8.85 -1.50 -9.44
C GLU A 211 -8.97 -2.19 -8.08
N THR A 212 -9.80 -3.22 -8.02
CA THR A 212 -10.00 -4.06 -6.84
C THR A 212 -9.81 -5.51 -7.22
N ARG A 213 -9.08 -6.25 -6.39
CA ARG A 213 -8.82 -7.68 -6.56
C ARG A 213 -9.51 -8.46 -5.47
N LEU A 214 -10.37 -9.37 -5.86
CA LEU A 214 -11.17 -10.20 -4.97
C LEU A 214 -10.63 -11.63 -4.93
N VAL A 215 -10.54 -12.20 -3.74
CA VAL A 215 -10.15 -13.60 -3.53
C VAL A 215 -11.34 -14.35 -2.96
N TYR A 216 -11.68 -15.47 -3.59
CA TYR A 216 -12.81 -16.30 -3.17
C TYR A 216 -12.49 -17.02 -1.87
N ASN A 217 -13.46 -17.07 -0.97
CA ASN A 217 -13.39 -17.83 0.27
C ASN A 217 -14.82 -18.27 0.65
N GLU A 218 -15.09 -19.57 0.60
CA GLU A 218 -16.42 -20.11 0.87
C GLU A 218 -16.89 -19.97 2.32
N ASP A 219 -15.96 -19.71 3.24
CA ASP A 219 -16.25 -19.49 4.66
C ASP A 219 -16.73 -18.06 4.96
N LEU A 220 -16.79 -17.17 3.95
CA LEU A 220 -17.22 -15.77 4.09
C LEU A 220 -18.63 -15.55 3.52
N ASP A 221 -19.29 -14.51 4.01
CA ASP A 221 -20.53 -13.98 3.42
C ASP A 221 -20.38 -12.46 3.21
N PRO A 222 -20.30 -11.94 1.96
CA PRO A 222 -20.23 -12.71 0.71
C PRO A 222 -18.97 -13.60 0.62
N PRO A 223 -18.95 -14.64 -0.24
CA PRO A 223 -17.89 -15.67 -0.29
C PRO A 223 -16.60 -15.21 -0.97
N PHE A 224 -16.13 -14.02 -0.63
CA PHE A 224 -14.87 -13.47 -1.08
C PHE A 224 -14.39 -12.40 -0.09
N THR A 225 -13.13 -11.99 -0.19
CA THR A 225 -12.67 -10.76 0.46
C THR A 225 -11.89 -9.89 -0.52
N VAL A 226 -11.73 -8.62 -0.19
CA VAL A 226 -10.88 -7.69 -0.96
C VAL A 226 -9.43 -7.99 -0.59
N MET A 227 -8.66 -8.56 -1.52
CA MET A 227 -7.22 -8.78 -1.33
C MET A 227 -6.44 -7.47 -1.46
N THR A 228 -6.82 -6.63 -2.42
CA THR A 228 -6.29 -5.27 -2.51
C THR A 228 -7.23 -4.41 -3.32
N SER A 229 -7.33 -3.14 -2.98
CA SER A 229 -7.95 -2.10 -3.78
C SER A 229 -6.98 -0.94 -3.89
N MET A 230 -6.95 -0.27 -5.03
CA MET A 230 -6.00 0.82 -5.26
C MET A 230 -6.50 1.77 -6.35
N PRO A 231 -6.11 3.06 -6.28
CA PRO A 231 -6.29 3.97 -7.39
C PRO A 231 -5.53 3.47 -8.61
N LYS A 232 -6.12 3.63 -9.80
CA LYS A 232 -5.52 3.17 -11.05
C LYS A 232 -5.83 4.11 -12.20
N ASN A 233 -4.86 4.30 -13.07
CA ASN A 233 -5.08 4.90 -14.38
C ASN A 233 -5.46 3.80 -15.40
N LEU A 234 -6.71 3.82 -15.87
CA LEU A 234 -7.27 2.81 -16.77
C LEU A 234 -7.29 3.28 -18.23
#